data_AF-A0A820AGG2-F1
#
_entry.id   AF-A0A820AGG2-F1
#
_cell.length_a   1.000
_cell.length_b   1.000
_cell.length_c   1.000
_cell.angle_alpha   90.00
_cell.angle_beta   90.00
_cell.angle_gamma   90.00
#
_symmetry.space_group_name_H-M   'P 1'
#
loop_
_entity.id
_entity.type
_entity.pdbx_description
1 polymer ?
#
loop_
_entity_poly.entity_id
_entity_poly.type
_entity_poly.pdbx_seq_one_letter_code
_entity_poly.pdbx_strand_id
1 'polypeptide(L)'
;MNQSNILSSTQTSNGMVVELQALKKTMSEISNEIQSTTRNEYQFIKNCQKYFDYHAPEAIPISTGDEQLEHGYYIPIHRTLSSVLCSKDFSIQIIENIQQQRIAVENDDDLMLSFRDSTFGSRIDDNSLMIQLYMDDIGLTNPIGAKKDHHKMAMIYFCLDDTPEQYRSQLDCIYLVGLCPTSILKVKYLIEIN
;
A
#
# COMPACT_ATOMS: atom_id res chain seq x y z
N MET A 1 -40.67 34.53 52.39
CA MET A 1 -40.07 34.42 51.05
C MET A 1 -39.61 32.99 50.85
N ASN A 2 -40.35 32.26 50.01
CA ASN A 2 -40.02 30.92 49.55
C ASN A 2 -38.94 31.00 48.48
N GLN A 3 -37.97 30.07 48.51
CA GLN A 3 -37.22 29.54 47.36
C GLN A 3 -36.37 28.36 47.90
N SER A 4 -36.87 27.13 47.93
CA SER A 4 -36.79 26.13 46.85
C SER A 4 -35.42 26.04 46.18
N ASN A 5 -34.51 25.22 46.72
CA ASN A 5 -33.36 24.71 45.98
C ASN A 5 -33.49 23.20 45.78
N ILE A 6 -34.11 22.94 44.63
CA ILE A 6 -34.05 21.80 43.72
C ILE A 6 -32.91 20.81 44.01
N LEU A 7 -33.31 19.58 44.34
CA LEU A 7 -32.53 18.36 44.14
C LEU A 7 -32.15 18.26 42.65
N SER A 8 -30.89 18.51 42.32
CA SER A 8 -30.35 18.16 41.01
C SER A 8 -30.04 16.66 41.00
N SER A 9 -30.97 15.89 40.45
CA SER A 9 -30.75 14.53 39.99
C SER A 9 -29.67 14.51 38.91
N THR A 10 -28.49 14.02 39.24
CA THR A 10 -27.48 13.63 38.26
C THR A 10 -27.98 12.38 37.53
N GLN A 11 -28.56 12.59 36.34
CA GLN A 11 -28.71 11.53 35.35
C GLN A 11 -27.31 11.14 34.86
N THR A 12 -26.76 10.06 35.40
CA THR A 12 -25.60 9.39 34.81
C THR A 12 -26.06 8.65 33.57
N SER A 13 -25.61 9.13 32.41
CA SER A 13 -25.56 8.34 31.17
C SER A 13 -24.87 7.00 31.45
N ASN A 14 -25.47 5.90 31.01
CA ASN A 14 -24.95 4.53 31.04
C ASN A 14 -23.62 4.42 30.27
N GLY A 15 -22.53 4.93 30.84
CA GLY A 15 -21.17 4.64 30.40
C GLY A 15 -20.81 3.25 30.91
N MET A 16 -20.50 2.33 30.00
CA MET A 16 -19.99 1.01 30.36
C MET A 16 -18.64 1.19 31.07
N VAL A 17 -18.63 1.06 32.40
CA VAL A 17 -17.39 1.13 33.19
C VAL A 17 -16.66 -0.20 33.01
N VAL A 18 -15.61 -0.19 32.20
CA VAL A 18 -14.73 -1.35 32.04
C VAL A 18 -13.71 -1.33 33.18
N GLU A 19 -13.66 -2.41 33.97
CA GLU A 19 -12.67 -2.56 35.03
C GLU A 19 -11.25 -2.62 34.45
N LEU A 20 -10.35 -1.82 35.01
CA LEU A 20 -8.94 -1.76 34.58
C LEU A 20 -8.25 -3.14 34.61
N GLN A 21 -8.66 -4.02 35.52
CA GLN A 21 -8.12 -5.38 35.62
C GLN A 21 -8.55 -6.26 34.45
N ALA A 22 -9.81 -6.14 34.00
CA ALA A 22 -10.31 -6.83 32.83
C ALA A 22 -9.54 -6.37 31.57
N LEU A 23 -9.33 -5.05 31.42
CA LEU A 23 -8.55 -4.52 30.30
C LEU A 23 -7.11 -5.05 30.29
N LYS A 24 -6.42 -5.04 31.45
CA LYS A 24 -5.05 -5.58 31.56
C LYS A 24 -4.98 -7.06 31.23
N LYS A 25 -5.97 -7.84 31.67
CA LYS A 25 -6.06 -9.27 31.36
C LYS A 25 -6.22 -9.47 29.85
N THR A 26 -7.15 -8.77 29.21
CA THR A 26 -7.37 -8.84 27.76
C THR A 26 -6.13 -8.44 26.98
N MET A 27 -5.44 -7.35 27.37
CA MET A 27 -4.19 -6.95 26.71
C MET A 27 -3.08 -8.02 26.85
N SER A 28 -2.98 -8.67 28.00
CA SER A 28 -2.02 -9.75 28.22
C SER A 28 -2.35 -10.98 27.36
N GLU A 29 -3.63 -11.35 27.27
CA GLU A 29 -4.11 -12.43 26.40
C GLU A 29 -3.80 -12.14 24.92
N ILE A 30 -4.09 -10.92 24.45
CA ILE A 30 -3.75 -10.48 23.09
C ILE A 30 -2.24 -10.54 22.85
N SER A 31 -1.43 -10.05 23.79
CA SER A 31 0.03 -10.06 23.66
C SER A 31 0.59 -11.49 23.59
N ASN A 32 0.05 -12.41 24.39
CA ASN A 32 0.45 -13.81 24.37
C ASN A 32 0.06 -14.49 23.05
N GLU A 33 -1.11 -14.16 22.50
CA GLU A 33 -1.56 -14.71 21.23
C GLU A 33 -0.75 -14.15 20.05
N ILE A 34 -0.41 -12.86 20.05
CA ILE A 34 0.52 -12.29 19.06
C ILE A 34 1.86 -13.00 19.15
N GLN A 35 2.42 -13.14 20.35
CA GLN A 35 3.73 -13.77 20.52
C GLN A 35 3.72 -15.26 20.15
N SER A 36 2.62 -15.97 20.38
CA SER A 36 2.47 -17.38 19.99
C SER A 36 2.35 -17.53 18.47
N THR A 37 1.67 -16.60 17.80
CA THR A 37 1.44 -16.59 16.35
C THR A 37 2.61 -16.03 15.54
N THR A 38 3.47 -15.19 16.12
CA THR A 38 4.65 -14.60 15.47
C THR A 38 5.98 -15.15 16.01
N ARG A 39 5.98 -16.34 16.61
CA ARG A 39 7.14 -16.91 17.31
C ARG A 39 8.38 -17.10 16.42
N ASN A 40 8.18 -17.40 15.15
CA ASN A 40 9.23 -17.45 14.14
C ASN A 40 8.69 -17.01 12.77
N GLU A 41 9.60 -16.70 11.85
CA GLU A 41 9.27 -16.23 10.50
C GLU A 41 8.35 -17.20 9.76
N TYR A 42 8.60 -18.51 9.87
CA TYR A 42 7.76 -19.51 9.22
C TYR A 42 6.29 -19.46 9.71
N GLN A 43 6.07 -19.40 11.02
CA GLN A 43 4.72 -19.30 11.58
C GLN A 43 4.06 -17.97 11.25
N PHE A 44 4.83 -16.89 11.27
CA PHE A 44 4.36 -15.56 10.86
C PHE A 44 3.86 -15.58 9.42
N ILE A 45 4.70 -16.00 8.46
CA ILE A 45 4.33 -16.06 7.04
C ILE A 45 3.14 -16.99 6.81
N LYS A 46 3.10 -18.14 7.48
CA LYS A 46 1.96 -19.07 7.38
C LYS A 46 0.65 -18.45 7.88
N ASN A 47 0.71 -17.67 8.94
CA ASN A 47 -0.45 -16.94 9.46
C ASN A 47 -0.84 -15.79 8.53
N CYS A 48 0.12 -15.06 7.96
CA CYS A 48 -0.12 -14.05 6.93
C CYS A 48 -0.86 -14.65 5.72
N GLN A 49 -0.42 -15.82 5.23
CA GLN A 49 -1.08 -16.52 4.13
C GLN A 49 -2.49 -16.97 4.50
N LYS A 50 -2.69 -17.45 5.74
CA LYS A 50 -3.98 -17.98 6.19
C LYS A 50 -5.03 -16.91 6.43
N TYR A 51 -4.64 -15.78 7.03
CA TYR A 51 -5.59 -14.79 7.54
C TYR A 51 -5.62 -13.48 6.74
N PHE A 52 -4.55 -13.16 6.01
CA PHE A 52 -4.38 -11.88 5.34
C PHE A 52 -4.18 -12.02 3.82
N ASP A 53 -4.42 -13.21 3.27
CA ASP A 53 -4.25 -13.51 1.84
C ASP A 53 -2.87 -13.08 1.30
N TYR A 54 -1.85 -13.23 2.14
CA TYR A 54 -0.51 -12.79 1.81
C TYR A 54 0.10 -13.65 0.71
N HIS A 55 0.58 -12.99 -0.35
CA HIS A 55 1.35 -13.62 -1.42
C HIS A 55 2.82 -13.23 -1.31
N ALA A 56 3.69 -14.24 -1.22
CA ALA A 56 5.13 -14.00 -1.18
C ALA A 56 5.64 -13.47 -2.55
N PRO A 57 6.66 -12.60 -2.56
CA PRO A 57 7.33 -12.19 -3.78
C PRO A 57 7.90 -13.38 -4.55
N GLU A 58 7.80 -13.33 -5.87
CA GLU A 58 8.37 -14.28 -6.80
C GLU A 58 9.81 -13.84 -7.12
N ALA A 59 10.78 -14.74 -6.90
CA ALA A 59 12.16 -14.49 -7.26
C ALA A 59 12.32 -14.63 -8.77
N ILE A 60 12.84 -13.59 -9.41
CA ILE A 60 13.18 -13.57 -10.82
C ILE A 60 14.70 -13.69 -10.93
N PRO A 61 15.23 -14.76 -11.56
CA PRO A 61 16.65 -14.84 -11.84
C PRO A 61 17.01 -13.79 -12.90
N ILE A 62 17.92 -12.89 -12.56
CA ILE A 62 18.41 -11.86 -13.47
C ILE A 62 19.85 -12.22 -13.82
N SER A 63 20.04 -12.83 -15.00
CA SER A 63 21.36 -13.26 -15.44
C SER A 63 22.14 -12.07 -16.02
N THR A 64 23.19 -11.65 -15.32
CA THR A 64 24.17 -10.68 -15.83
C THR A 64 25.56 -11.32 -15.82
N GLY A 65 25.82 -12.25 -16.74
CA GLY A 65 27.15 -12.84 -16.98
C GLY A 65 27.61 -13.86 -15.93
N ASP A 66 28.72 -14.54 -16.25
CA ASP A 66 29.22 -15.80 -15.66
C ASP A 66 29.58 -15.83 -14.16
N GLU A 67 29.21 -14.85 -13.34
CA GLU A 67 29.50 -14.85 -11.90
C GLU A 67 28.27 -14.46 -11.07
N GLN A 68 27.69 -15.49 -10.42
CA GLN A 68 26.55 -15.45 -9.50
C GLN A 68 25.20 -14.98 -10.08
N LEU A 69 24.17 -15.79 -9.85
CA LEU A 69 22.80 -15.47 -10.23
C LEU A 69 22.29 -14.31 -9.32
N GLU A 70 22.27 -13.09 -9.85
CA GLU A 70 21.56 -11.99 -9.18
C GLU A 70 20.05 -12.25 -9.29
N HIS A 71 19.32 -11.93 -8.22
CA HIS A 71 17.87 -12.12 -8.18
C HIS A 71 17.19 -10.76 -8.03
N GLY A 72 16.14 -10.56 -8.82
CA GLY A 72 15.10 -9.59 -8.52
C GLY A 72 13.94 -10.27 -7.80
N TYR A 73 13.11 -9.47 -7.15
CA TYR A 73 11.87 -9.92 -6.54
C TYR A 73 10.72 -9.16 -7.17
N TYR A 74 9.66 -9.89 -7.49
CA TYR A 74 8.46 -9.35 -8.15
C TYR A 74 7.20 -9.79 -7.41
N ILE A 75 6.29 -8.85 -7.21
CA ILE A 75 4.97 -9.08 -6.64
C ILE A 75 3.97 -8.90 -7.79
N PRO A 76 3.25 -9.96 -8.19
CA PRO A 76 2.34 -9.86 -9.32
C PRO A 76 1.23 -8.84 -9.10
N ILE A 77 1.19 -7.81 -9.95
CA ILE A 77 0.23 -6.70 -9.85
C ILE A 77 -1.21 -7.22 -9.77
N HIS A 78 -1.57 -8.20 -10.60
CA HIS A 78 -2.93 -8.76 -10.62
C HIS A 78 -3.35 -9.34 -9.26
N ARG A 79 -2.43 -9.94 -8.48
CA ARG A 79 -2.76 -10.48 -7.15
C ARG A 79 -3.04 -9.35 -6.16
N THR A 80 -2.19 -8.32 -6.17
CA THR A 80 -2.40 -7.12 -5.35
C THR A 80 -3.72 -6.46 -5.69
N LEU A 81 -4.02 -6.28 -6.97
CA LEU A 81 -5.29 -5.72 -7.42
C LEU A 81 -6.49 -6.58 -6.99
N SER A 82 -6.42 -7.90 -7.14
CA SER A 82 -7.50 -8.79 -6.69
C SER A 82 -7.78 -8.65 -5.19
N SER A 83 -6.73 -8.53 -4.37
CA SER A 83 -6.88 -8.36 -2.93
C SER A 83 -7.46 -6.98 -2.58
N VAL A 84 -6.91 -5.91 -3.15
CA VAL A 84 -7.33 -4.52 -2.89
C VAL A 84 -8.76 -4.26 -3.37
N LEU A 85 -9.10 -4.69 -4.58
CA LEU A 85 -10.43 -4.50 -5.19
C LEU A 85 -11.47 -5.49 -4.64
N CYS A 86 -11.08 -6.47 -3.83
CA CYS A 86 -12.04 -7.31 -3.12
C CYS A 86 -12.87 -6.50 -2.10
N SER A 87 -12.35 -5.36 -1.63
CA SER A 87 -13.11 -4.42 -0.81
C SER A 87 -14.18 -3.72 -1.66
N LYS A 88 -15.45 -3.97 -1.34
CA LYS A 88 -16.59 -3.34 -2.03
C LYS A 88 -16.60 -1.82 -1.85
N ASP A 89 -16.35 -1.35 -0.63
CA ASP A 89 -16.38 0.08 -0.33
C ASP A 89 -15.30 0.82 -1.11
N PHE A 90 -14.10 0.25 -1.19
CA PHE A 90 -13.00 0.83 -1.96
C PHE A 90 -13.28 0.83 -3.46
N SER A 91 -13.80 -0.28 -3.99
CA SER A 91 -14.19 -0.39 -5.40
C SER A 91 -15.29 0.60 -5.79
N ILE A 92 -16.28 0.82 -4.92
CA ILE A 92 -17.33 1.83 -5.13
C ILE A 92 -16.71 3.23 -5.21
N GLN A 93 -15.82 3.58 -4.28
CA GLN A 93 -15.15 4.89 -4.30
C GLN A 93 -14.33 5.12 -5.56
N ILE A 94 -13.64 4.09 -6.08
CA ILE A 94 -12.92 4.16 -7.35
C ILE A 94 -13.88 4.45 -8.50
N ILE A 95 -14.97 3.68 -8.60
CA ILE A 95 -15.97 3.85 -9.68
C ILE A 95 -16.60 5.25 -9.63
N GLU A 96 -16.98 5.71 -8.44
CA GLU A 96 -17.56 7.04 -8.24
C GLU A 96 -16.56 8.14 -8.65
N ASN A 97 -15.28 8.01 -8.29
CA ASN A 97 -14.24 8.96 -8.67
C ASN A 97 -14.02 9.01 -10.18
N ILE A 98 -13.99 7.86 -10.86
CA ILE A 98 -13.89 7.80 -12.33
C ILE A 98 -15.07 8.52 -12.99
N GLN A 99 -16.29 8.31 -12.48
CA GLN A 99 -17.49 8.97 -13.01
C GLN A 99 -17.46 10.49 -12.78
N GLN A 100 -17.04 10.93 -11.59
CA GLN A 100 -16.92 12.35 -11.26
C GLN A 100 -15.90 13.05 -12.16
N GLN A 101 -14.73 12.43 -12.39
CA GLN A 101 -13.71 12.99 -13.28
C GLN A 101 -14.23 13.18 -14.70
N ARG A 102 -15.00 12.21 -15.22
CA ARG A 102 -15.62 12.30 -16.55
C ARG A 102 -16.60 13.46 -16.68
N ILE A 103 -17.49 13.60 -15.70
CA ILE A 103 -18.45 14.71 -15.67
C ILE A 103 -17.70 16.05 -15.60
N ALA A 104 -16.58 16.13 -14.88
CA ALA A 104 -15.79 17.36 -14.82
C ALA A 104 -15.24 17.76 -16.20
N VAL A 105 -14.72 16.80 -16.99
CA VAL A 105 -14.22 17.06 -18.36
C VAL A 105 -15.30 17.63 -19.26
N GLU A 106 -16.53 17.10 -19.18
CA GLU A 106 -17.64 17.58 -20.02
C GLU A 106 -18.05 19.02 -19.68
N ASN A 107 -17.71 19.51 -18.48
CA ASN A 107 -18.14 20.81 -17.98
C ASN A 107 -17.02 21.87 -17.93
N ASP A 108 -15.75 21.48 -17.96
CA ASP A 108 -14.60 22.40 -17.80
C ASP A 108 -13.40 21.93 -18.65
N ASP A 109 -13.11 22.66 -19.73
CA ASP A 109 -12.02 22.38 -20.67
C ASP A 109 -10.68 23.02 -20.26
N ASP A 110 -10.64 23.85 -19.20
CA ASP A 110 -9.46 24.65 -18.85
C ASP A 110 -8.58 24.01 -17.74
N LEU A 111 -9.04 22.93 -17.09
CA LEU A 111 -8.32 22.27 -16.00
C LEU A 111 -8.12 20.77 -16.23
N MET A 112 -6.87 20.32 -16.05
CA MET A 112 -6.51 18.89 -16.04
C MET A 112 -6.47 18.40 -14.58
N LEU A 113 -7.45 17.61 -14.17
CA LEU A 113 -7.63 17.04 -12.84
C LEU A 113 -7.05 15.62 -12.74
N SER A 114 -7.02 14.85 -13.82
CA SER A 114 -6.43 13.51 -13.85
C SER A 114 -5.93 13.12 -15.23
N PHE A 115 -5.17 12.02 -15.35
CA PHE A 115 -4.76 11.58 -16.68
C PHE A 115 -5.94 11.15 -17.56
N ARG A 116 -7.11 10.84 -16.98
CA ARG A 116 -8.33 10.47 -17.73
C ARG A 116 -8.97 11.63 -18.47
N ASP A 117 -8.86 12.85 -17.96
CA ASP A 117 -9.43 14.02 -18.62
C ASP A 117 -8.56 14.58 -19.75
N SER A 118 -7.32 14.11 -19.85
CA SER A 118 -6.45 14.43 -20.97
C SER A 118 -6.98 13.84 -22.29
N THR A 119 -6.52 14.42 -23.40
CA THR A 119 -6.79 13.92 -24.77
C THR A 119 -6.40 12.46 -25.02
N PHE A 120 -5.50 11.90 -24.20
CA PHE A 120 -5.13 10.49 -24.22
C PHE A 120 -6.02 9.65 -23.30
N GLY A 121 -6.43 10.22 -22.17
CA GLY A 121 -7.34 9.59 -21.21
C GLY A 121 -8.72 9.32 -21.78
N SER A 122 -9.25 10.21 -22.62
CA SER A 122 -10.54 10.04 -23.31
C SER A 122 -10.59 8.85 -24.29
N ARG A 123 -9.42 8.27 -24.62
CA ARG A 123 -9.31 7.07 -25.48
C ARG A 123 -9.33 5.77 -24.68
N ILE A 124 -9.27 5.84 -23.36
CA ILE A 124 -9.24 4.69 -22.46
C ILE A 124 -10.67 4.18 -22.27
N ASP A 125 -10.86 2.86 -22.35
CA ASP A 125 -12.17 2.23 -22.17
C ASP A 125 -12.74 2.48 -20.77
N ASP A 126 -14.07 2.53 -20.71
CA ASP A 126 -14.87 2.79 -19.50
C ASP A 126 -14.62 1.74 -18.40
N ASN A 127 -14.22 0.52 -18.78
CA ASN A 127 -13.97 -0.57 -17.86
C ASN A 127 -12.46 -0.77 -17.59
N SER A 128 -11.62 0.18 -17.99
CA SER A 128 -10.18 0.12 -17.71
C SER A 128 -9.87 0.73 -16.35
N LEU A 129 -8.91 0.15 -15.63
CA LEU A 129 -8.32 0.69 -14.41
C LEU A 129 -6.96 1.29 -14.75
N MET A 130 -6.71 2.54 -14.33
CA MET A 130 -5.44 3.23 -14.53
C MET A 130 -4.49 2.97 -13.38
N ILE A 131 -3.29 2.52 -13.74
CA ILE A 131 -2.21 2.20 -12.84
C ILE A 131 -1.03 3.09 -13.18
N GLN A 132 -0.52 3.82 -12.19
CA GLN A 132 0.67 4.62 -12.35
C GLN A 132 1.85 3.91 -11.70
N LEU A 133 2.89 3.65 -12.50
CA LEU A 133 4.14 3.04 -12.04
C LEU A 133 5.16 4.12 -11.68
N TYR A 134 5.81 3.90 -10.55
CA TYR A 134 6.90 4.72 -10.04
C TYR A 134 8.14 3.86 -9.85
N MET A 135 9.30 4.50 -9.92
CA MET A 135 10.58 3.87 -9.68
C MET A 135 11.44 4.80 -8.84
N ASP A 136 11.89 4.30 -7.70
CA ASP A 136 12.82 4.99 -6.81
C ASP A 136 14.03 4.13 -6.52
N ASP A 137 15.15 4.77 -6.22
CA ASP A 137 16.34 4.11 -5.72
C ASP A 137 16.43 4.22 -4.20
N ILE A 138 16.59 3.09 -3.53
CA ILE A 138 16.83 3.02 -2.08
C ILE A 138 18.28 2.61 -1.81
N GLY A 139 18.91 3.32 -0.87
CA GLY A 139 20.24 2.99 -0.37
C GLY A 139 20.14 2.10 0.86
N LEU A 140 20.59 0.86 0.75
CA LEU A 140 20.75 -0.06 1.88
C LEU A 140 22.18 0.07 2.41
N THR A 141 22.30 0.37 3.70
CA THR A 141 23.57 0.40 4.42
C THR A 141 23.49 -0.55 5.59
N ASN A 142 24.53 -1.35 5.79
CA ASN A 142 24.69 -2.03 7.07
C ASN A 142 25.12 -0.98 8.11
N PRO A 143 24.33 -0.71 9.17
CA PRO A 143 24.69 0.30 10.16
C PRO A 143 25.82 -0.16 11.11
N ILE A 144 26.25 -1.43 11.07
CA ILE A 144 27.22 -2.00 11.99
C ILE A 144 28.41 -2.61 11.22
N GLY A 145 29.60 -2.03 11.39
CA GLY A 145 30.88 -2.61 10.96
C GLY A 145 31.74 -1.75 10.03
N ALA A 146 32.99 -2.17 9.81
CA ALA A 146 33.98 -1.48 8.97
C ALA A 146 33.74 -1.62 7.45
N LYS A 147 32.83 -2.53 7.05
CA LYS A 147 32.31 -2.64 5.67
C LYS A 147 30.96 -1.95 5.60
N LYS A 148 31.00 -0.62 5.50
CA LYS A 148 29.85 0.22 5.18
C LYS A 148 29.59 0.13 3.68
N ASP A 149 29.25 -1.07 3.20
CA ASP A 149 28.92 -1.25 1.80
C ASP A 149 27.54 -0.62 1.54
N HIS A 150 27.52 0.34 0.61
CA HIS A 150 26.32 1.01 0.16
C HIS A 150 25.73 0.21 -0.99
N HIS A 151 24.71 -0.59 -0.71
CA HIS A 151 23.97 -1.31 -1.74
C HIS A 151 22.84 -0.41 -2.26
N LYS A 152 22.75 -0.25 -3.57
CA LYS A 152 21.70 0.55 -4.21
C LYS A 152 20.69 -0.40 -4.85
N MET A 153 19.46 -0.36 -4.38
CA MET A 153 18.35 -1.15 -4.90
C MET A 153 17.37 -0.22 -5.61
N ALA A 154 16.85 -0.66 -6.75
CA ALA A 154 15.73 -0.03 -7.40
C ALA A 154 14.44 -0.67 -6.90
N MET A 155 13.49 0.17 -6.53
CA MET A 155 12.15 -0.16 -6.07
C MET A 155 11.15 0.31 -7.09
N ILE A 156 10.35 -0.62 -7.60
CA ILE A 156 9.25 -0.33 -8.51
C ILE A 156 7.96 -0.53 -7.73
N TYR A 157 7.09 0.47 -7.75
CA TYR A 157 5.81 0.43 -7.07
C TYR A 157 4.74 1.08 -7.93
N PHE A 158 3.48 0.85 -7.59
CA PHE A 158 2.36 1.44 -8.30
C PHE A 158 1.33 2.02 -7.35
N CYS A 159 0.62 3.03 -7.86
CA CYS A 159 -0.62 3.51 -7.26
C CYS A 159 -1.75 3.35 -8.27
N LEU A 160 -2.98 3.29 -7.77
CA LEU A 160 -4.17 3.38 -8.60
C LEU A 160 -4.45 4.86 -8.86
N ASP A 161 -4.34 5.28 -10.11
CA ASP A 161 -4.63 6.68 -10.48
C ASP A 161 -6.12 6.97 -10.30
N ASP A 162 -6.97 5.96 -10.39
CA ASP A 162 -8.42 6.07 -10.19
C ASP A 162 -8.86 6.19 -8.74
N THR A 163 -7.94 6.07 -7.78
CA THR A 163 -8.24 6.33 -6.39
C THR A 163 -8.50 7.82 -6.17
N PRO A 164 -9.48 8.22 -5.32
CA PRO A 164 -9.68 9.62 -4.96
C PRO A 164 -8.39 10.29 -4.46
N GLU A 165 -8.17 11.55 -4.83
CA GLU A 165 -6.88 12.23 -4.64
C GLU A 165 -6.43 12.28 -3.19
N GLN A 166 -7.38 12.42 -2.27
CA GLN A 166 -7.17 12.43 -0.82
C GLN A 166 -6.51 11.16 -0.26
N TYR A 167 -6.55 10.05 -1.01
CA TYR A 167 -5.96 8.77 -0.61
C TYR A 167 -4.68 8.44 -1.40
N ARG A 168 -4.45 9.02 -2.60
CA ARG A 168 -3.33 8.65 -3.48
C ARG A 168 -1.95 8.77 -2.81
N SER A 169 -1.78 9.75 -1.91
CA SER A 169 -0.52 9.97 -1.19
C SER A 169 -0.41 9.19 0.13
N GLN A 170 -1.42 8.39 0.49
CA GLN A 170 -1.37 7.55 1.67
C GLN A 170 -0.53 6.30 1.38
N LEU A 171 0.30 5.91 2.35
CA LEU A 171 1.15 4.72 2.22
C LEU A 171 0.34 3.45 1.91
N ASP A 172 -0.90 3.37 2.39
CA ASP A 172 -1.80 2.24 2.16
C ASP A 172 -2.27 2.13 0.69
N CYS A 173 -2.07 3.17 -0.12
CA CYS A 173 -2.39 3.21 -1.55
C CYS A 173 -1.15 3.09 -2.44
N ILE A 174 0.03 2.79 -1.87
CA ILE A 174 1.29 2.60 -2.59
C ILE A 174 1.68 1.12 -2.53
N TYR A 175 1.68 0.45 -3.67
CA TYR A 175 1.84 -0.99 -3.76
C TYR A 175 3.17 -1.39 -4.41
N LEU A 176 3.99 -2.16 -3.70
CA LEU A 176 5.26 -2.64 -4.23
C LEU A 176 5.03 -3.63 -5.40
N VAL A 177 5.73 -3.39 -6.52
CA VAL A 177 5.76 -4.30 -7.69
C VAL A 177 7.03 -5.12 -7.68
N GLY A 178 8.17 -4.53 -7.35
CA GLY A 178 9.42 -5.28 -7.38
C GLY A 178 10.62 -4.54 -6.83
N LEU A 179 11.65 -5.33 -6.56
CA LEU A 179 12.93 -4.91 -6.01
C LEU A 179 14.05 -5.62 -6.76
N CYS A 180 15.06 -4.87 -7.19
CA CYS A 180 16.27 -5.44 -7.79
C CYS A 180 17.47 -4.52 -7.56
N PRO A 181 18.71 -5.01 -7.66
CA PRO A 181 19.88 -4.16 -7.70
C PRO A 181 19.78 -3.08 -8.79
N THR A 182 20.05 -1.81 -8.45
CA THR A 182 19.98 -0.70 -9.43
C THR A 182 20.94 -0.89 -10.61
N SER A 183 22.03 -1.64 -10.43
CA SER A 183 22.99 -1.99 -11.49
C SER A 183 22.34 -2.67 -12.68
N ILE A 184 21.31 -3.48 -12.44
CA ILE A 184 20.63 -4.28 -13.46
C ILE A 184 19.77 -3.43 -14.38
N LEU A 185 19.12 -2.38 -13.85
CA LEU A 185 18.22 -1.53 -14.64
C LEU A 185 18.94 -0.49 -15.51
N LYS A 186 20.28 -0.41 -15.42
CA LYS A 186 21.05 0.49 -16.26
C LYS A 186 21.06 -0.02 -17.70
N VAL A 187 20.20 0.56 -18.54
CA VAL A 187 20.25 0.37 -20.00
C VAL A 187 21.58 0.92 -20.51
N LYS A 188 22.51 0.03 -20.90
CA LYS A 188 23.67 0.42 -21.70
C LYS A 188 23.16 0.75 -23.10
N TYR A 189 22.91 2.03 -23.37
CA TYR A 189 22.77 2.51 -24.75
C TYR A 189 24.12 2.35 -25.44
N LEU A 190 24.32 1.22 -26.13
CA LEU A 190 25.33 1.11 -27.18
C LEU A 190 24.77 1.87 -28.39
N ILE A 191 25.06 3.17 -28.45
CA ILE A 191 24.92 3.91 -29.69
C ILE A 191 26.10 3.48 -30.57
N GLU A 192 25.89 2.45 -31.38
CA GLU A 192 26.75 2.20 -32.54
C GLU A 192 26.44 3.29 -33.56
N ILE A 193 27.25 4.35 -33.54
CA ILE A 193 27.30 5.32 -34.64
C ILE A 193 28.03 4.61 -35.78
N ASN A 194 27.28 4.14 -36.78
CA ASN A 194 27.79 3.77 -38.10
C ASN A 194 28.15 5.03 -38.90
#